data_AF-A0AAN6Y6X9-F1
#
_entry.id   AF-A0AAN6Y6X9-F1
#
_cell.length_a   1.000
_cell.length_b   1.000
_cell.length_c   1.000
_cell.angle_alpha   90.00
_cell.angle_beta   90.00
_cell.angle_gamma   90.00
#
_symmetry.space_group_name_H-M   'P 1'
#
loop_
_entity.id
_entity.type
_entity.pdbx_description
1 polymer ?
#
loop_
_entity_poly.entity_id
_entity_poly.type
_entity_poly.pdbx_seq_one_letter_code
_entity_poly.pdbx_strand_id
1 'polypeptide(L)'
;MSSYEYSSQAHQTLADTRDKDLTRYQLRQWGFVIIRATYSSESKWAEFLAIVDDCIKFWWFHPKNEAHSDLYDKHVMTVLEDAATLSDANLSLTARVFADWVNSPQAQAEREGTKINDESMYSSRYHFYIHVDGATIEQVLDQHAKRTPVPENQSYLRSHYLYENKNLFTVKVVNAEQVMMYQEEMIAEQGPDANINVVEEEVEEEEELRGMVKRVRIFQIPELYAVLGDSLDMWYNLYTRDQVCEV
;
A
#
# COMPACT_ATOMS: atom_id res chain seq x y z
N MET A 1 -20.78 -13.52 -25.39
CA MET A 1 -19.83 -12.58 -24.78
C MET A 1 -18.52 -13.31 -24.60
N SER A 2 -17.46 -12.79 -25.23
CA SER A 2 -16.10 -13.31 -25.08
C SER A 2 -15.58 -13.00 -23.67
N SER A 3 -14.71 -13.86 -23.10
CA SER A 3 -14.01 -13.57 -21.83
C SER A 3 -13.23 -12.25 -21.89
N TYR A 4 -12.85 -11.82 -23.09
CA TYR A 4 -12.19 -10.56 -23.37
C TYR A 4 -13.12 -9.34 -23.23
N GLU A 5 -14.40 -9.48 -23.64
CA GLU A 5 -15.41 -8.42 -23.50
C GLU A 5 -15.85 -8.25 -22.05
N TYR A 6 -15.98 -9.35 -21.30
CA TYR A 6 -16.31 -9.33 -19.87
C TYR A 6 -15.19 -8.69 -19.03
N SER A 7 -13.92 -9.03 -19.34
CA SER A 7 -12.75 -8.41 -18.73
C SER A 7 -12.64 -6.91 -19.06
N SER A 8 -12.87 -6.53 -20.32
CA SER A 8 -12.83 -5.13 -20.76
C SER A 8 -13.86 -4.28 -20.03
N GLN A 9 -15.08 -4.78 -19.88
CA GLN A 9 -16.18 -4.05 -19.26
C GLN A 9 -15.95 -3.86 -17.75
N ALA A 10 -15.45 -4.89 -17.05
CA ALA A 10 -15.10 -4.82 -15.63
C ALA A 10 -13.95 -3.83 -15.33
N HIS A 11 -12.93 -3.75 -16.20
CA HIS A 11 -11.84 -2.77 -16.05
C HIS A 11 -12.31 -1.33 -16.28
N GLN A 12 -13.29 -1.14 -17.17
CA GLN A 12 -13.86 0.18 -17.46
C GLN A 12 -14.73 0.69 -16.29
N THR A 13 -15.52 -0.17 -15.65
CA THR A 13 -16.27 0.18 -14.43
C THR A 13 -15.37 0.49 -13.24
N LEU A 14 -14.22 -0.17 -13.12
CA LEU A 14 -13.26 0.14 -12.06
C LEU A 14 -12.57 1.49 -12.31
N ALA A 15 -12.16 1.80 -13.53
CA ALA A 15 -11.60 3.11 -13.93
C ALA A 15 -12.58 4.27 -13.63
N ASP A 16 -13.87 4.13 -13.96
CA ASP A 16 -14.92 5.11 -13.67
C ASP A 16 -15.25 5.25 -12.17
N THR A 17 -14.89 4.26 -11.35
CA THR A 17 -15.04 4.31 -9.89
C THR A 17 -13.83 4.98 -9.22
N ARG A 18 -12.68 5.07 -9.91
CA ARG A 18 -11.39 5.52 -9.35
C ARG A 18 -11.13 7.02 -9.43
N ASP A 19 -11.71 7.72 -10.40
CA ASP A 19 -11.73 9.19 -10.44
C ASP A 19 -12.68 9.80 -9.37
N LYS A 20 -13.49 8.94 -8.73
CA LYS A 20 -14.43 9.38 -7.71
C LYS A 20 -13.71 9.86 -6.47
N ASP A 21 -12.72 9.21 -5.88
CA ASP A 21 -12.24 9.66 -4.55
C ASP A 21 -11.49 10.99 -4.56
N LEU A 22 -10.58 11.18 -5.53
CA LEU A 22 -9.86 12.45 -5.66
C LEU A 22 -10.82 13.61 -5.95
N THR A 23 -11.84 13.38 -6.77
CA THR A 23 -12.82 14.41 -7.16
C THR A 23 -13.93 14.59 -6.11
N ARG A 24 -14.42 13.49 -5.52
CA ARG A 24 -15.50 13.40 -4.50
C ARG A 24 -15.05 14.03 -3.19
N TYR A 25 -13.87 13.66 -2.72
CA TYR A 25 -13.27 14.14 -1.47
C TYR A 25 -12.43 15.41 -1.65
N GLN A 26 -12.24 15.87 -2.90
CA GLN A 26 -11.42 17.03 -3.25
C GLN A 26 -9.98 16.90 -2.76
N LEU A 27 -9.45 15.67 -2.81
CA LEU A 27 -8.09 15.39 -2.41
C LEU A 27 -7.10 15.99 -3.42
N ARG A 28 -6.06 16.62 -2.89
CA ARG A 28 -4.98 17.21 -3.69
C ARG A 28 -3.95 16.17 -4.12
N GLN A 29 -3.81 15.11 -3.34
CA GLN A 29 -2.83 14.05 -3.54
C GLN A 29 -3.36 12.69 -3.08
N TRP A 30 -2.74 11.64 -3.59
CA TRP A 30 -2.99 10.26 -3.19
C TRP A 30 -1.69 9.47 -3.07
N GLY A 31 -1.79 8.27 -2.51
CA GLY A 31 -0.65 7.38 -2.25
C GLY A 31 -0.55 7.07 -0.76
N PHE A 32 -0.11 5.84 -0.47
CA PHE A 32 0.17 5.43 0.91
C PHE A 32 1.45 6.10 1.42
N VAL A 33 1.50 6.31 2.73
CA VAL A 33 2.75 6.63 3.41
C VAL A 33 3.59 5.36 3.53
N ILE A 34 4.88 5.46 3.23
CA ILE A 34 5.85 4.37 3.38
C ILE A 34 6.67 4.64 4.64
N ILE A 35 6.74 3.67 5.54
CA ILE A 35 7.58 3.75 6.74
C ILE A 35 8.74 2.78 6.56
N ARG A 36 9.96 3.34 6.55
CA ARG A 36 11.20 2.56 6.45
C ARG A 36 11.59 2.05 7.83
N ALA A 37 11.55 0.73 8.01
CA ALA A 37 11.94 0.06 9.26
C ALA A 37 13.31 -0.62 9.17
N THR A 38 14.06 -0.41 8.09
CA THR A 38 15.38 -1.02 7.90
C THR A 38 16.39 -0.06 7.25
N TYR A 39 17.63 -0.09 7.73
CA TYR A 39 18.69 0.84 7.33
C TYR A 39 20.00 0.12 6.96
N SER A 40 19.90 -1.17 6.62
CA SER A 40 21.07 -2.00 6.30
C SER A 40 21.78 -1.59 5.00
N SER A 41 21.07 -0.95 4.05
CA SER A 41 21.64 -0.52 2.77
C SER A 41 20.82 0.59 2.10
N GLU A 42 21.44 1.76 1.90
CA GLU A 42 20.84 2.87 1.12
C GLU A 42 20.66 2.53 -0.36
N SER A 43 21.57 1.74 -0.95
CA SER A 43 21.46 1.38 -2.36
C SER A 43 20.27 0.46 -2.61
N LYS A 44 20.06 -0.54 -1.73
CA LYS A 44 18.89 -1.42 -1.81
C LYS A 44 17.59 -0.66 -1.58
N TRP A 45 17.60 0.29 -0.65
CA TRP A 45 16.47 1.16 -0.40
C TRP A 45 16.09 2.01 -1.62
N ALA A 46 17.07 2.67 -2.25
CA ALA A 46 16.84 3.46 -3.45
C ALA A 46 16.30 2.60 -4.62
N GLU A 47 16.83 1.38 -4.79
CA GLU A 47 16.35 0.44 -5.81
C GLU A 47 14.91 -0.02 -5.53
N PHE A 48 14.58 -0.31 -4.26
CA PHE A 48 13.22 -0.63 -3.85
C PHE A 48 12.22 0.49 -4.21
N LEU A 49 12.52 1.74 -3.86
CA LEU A 49 11.65 2.88 -4.18
C LEU A 49 11.48 3.06 -5.69
N ALA A 50 12.55 2.88 -6.47
CA ALA A 50 12.47 2.94 -7.93
C ALA A 50 11.55 1.86 -8.49
N ILE A 51 11.58 0.63 -7.95
CA ILE A 51 10.69 -0.46 -8.36
C ILE A 51 9.23 -0.14 -8.02
N VAL A 52 8.95 0.40 -6.83
CA VAL A 52 7.60 0.80 -6.42
C VAL A 52 7.05 1.85 -7.38
N ASP A 53 7.81 2.92 -7.64
CA ASP A 53 7.40 3.99 -8.55
C ASP A 53 7.21 3.48 -9.99
N ASP A 54 8.12 2.65 -10.51
CA ASP A 54 7.97 2.02 -11.84
C ASP A 54 6.69 1.18 -11.94
N CYS A 55 6.35 0.43 -10.88
CA CYS A 55 5.13 -0.37 -10.85
C CYS A 55 3.86 0.50 -10.81
N ILE A 56 3.86 1.60 -10.06
CA ILE A 56 2.73 2.54 -9.99
C ILE A 56 2.55 3.27 -11.33
N LYS A 57 3.64 3.80 -11.90
CA LYS A 57 3.66 4.41 -13.25
C LYS A 57 3.10 3.45 -14.27
N PHE A 58 3.58 2.21 -14.25
CA PHE A 58 3.17 1.20 -15.19
C PHE A 58 1.65 0.98 -15.17
N TRP A 59 1.07 0.85 -13.97
CA TRP A 59 -0.37 0.68 -13.81
C TRP A 59 -1.13 1.85 -14.45
N TRP A 60 -0.64 3.07 -14.28
CA TRP A 60 -1.31 4.29 -14.75
C TRP A 60 -1.22 4.50 -16.27
N PHE A 61 -0.04 4.32 -16.84
CA PHE A 61 0.19 4.51 -18.28
C PHE A 61 -0.16 3.28 -19.12
N HIS A 62 -0.78 2.27 -18.51
CA HIS A 62 -1.31 1.14 -19.26
C HIS A 62 -2.42 1.62 -20.21
N PRO A 63 -2.47 1.19 -21.48
CA PRO A 63 -3.45 1.67 -22.47
C PRO A 63 -4.92 1.53 -22.06
N LYS A 64 -5.22 0.63 -21.11
CA LYS A 64 -6.56 0.46 -20.54
C LYS A 64 -6.96 1.55 -19.53
N ASN A 65 -5.99 2.32 -19.02
CA ASN A 65 -6.15 3.32 -17.97
C ASN A 65 -5.79 4.74 -18.46
N GLU A 66 -5.48 4.91 -19.75
CA GLU A 66 -4.99 6.16 -20.37
C GLU A 66 -5.92 7.37 -20.13
N ALA A 67 -7.23 7.12 -19.98
CA ALA A 67 -8.24 8.15 -19.71
C ALA A 67 -8.05 8.88 -18.36
N HIS A 68 -7.19 8.38 -17.49
CA HIS A 68 -6.95 8.95 -16.16
C HIS A 68 -5.52 9.46 -15.98
N SER A 69 -4.69 9.58 -17.03
CA SER A 69 -3.25 9.88 -16.91
C SER A 69 -2.90 11.05 -15.95
N ASP A 70 -3.78 12.03 -15.81
CA ASP A 70 -3.67 13.20 -14.93
C ASP A 70 -3.74 12.89 -13.42
N LEU A 71 -4.33 11.77 -12.97
CA LEU A 71 -4.32 11.47 -11.54
C LEU A 71 -2.95 10.96 -11.06
N TYR A 72 -2.09 10.43 -11.93
CA TYR A 72 -0.71 10.11 -11.55
C TYR A 72 0.08 11.35 -11.13
N ASP A 73 -0.22 12.53 -11.71
CA ASP A 73 0.42 13.78 -11.32
C ASP A 73 0.11 14.17 -9.86
N LYS A 74 -0.95 13.60 -9.27
CA LYS A 74 -1.33 13.77 -7.87
C LYS A 74 -0.77 12.66 -6.96
N HIS A 75 -0.05 11.68 -7.51
CA HIS A 75 0.58 10.63 -6.70
C HIS A 75 1.77 11.20 -5.93
N VAL A 76 1.78 10.99 -4.61
CA VAL A 76 2.88 11.42 -3.74
C VAL A 76 3.36 10.23 -2.91
N MET A 77 4.60 9.82 -3.16
CA MET A 77 5.30 8.82 -2.37
C MET A 77 5.90 9.48 -1.13
N THR A 78 5.11 9.55 -0.05
CA THR A 78 5.57 10.08 1.24
C THR A 78 6.32 8.99 1.98
N VAL A 79 7.56 9.27 2.35
CA VAL A 79 8.40 8.34 3.11
C VAL A 79 8.70 8.95 4.48
N LEU A 80 8.46 8.18 5.54
CA LEU A 80 8.89 8.50 6.89
C LEU A 80 10.17 7.70 7.20
N GLU A 81 11.25 8.43 7.48
CA GLU A 81 12.56 7.86 7.77
C GLU A 81 13.16 8.55 9.00
N ASP A 82 13.60 7.74 9.96
CA ASP A 82 14.39 8.17 11.10
C ASP A 82 15.16 6.97 11.64
N ALA A 83 16.41 6.79 11.20
CA ALA A 83 17.21 5.62 11.59
C ALA A 83 17.42 5.49 13.10
N ALA A 84 17.33 6.60 13.86
CA ALA A 84 17.52 6.58 15.30
C ALA A 84 16.33 5.94 16.04
N THR A 85 15.13 6.01 15.47
CA THR A 85 13.91 5.51 16.10
C THR A 85 13.30 4.33 15.34
N LEU A 86 13.43 4.29 14.02
CA LEU A 86 12.76 3.32 13.16
C LEU A 86 13.61 2.11 12.78
N SER A 87 14.89 2.03 13.16
CA SER A 87 15.71 0.84 12.84
C SER A 87 15.14 -0.39 13.55
N ASP A 88 14.75 -1.38 12.77
CA ASP A 88 14.11 -2.62 13.22
C ASP A 88 12.80 -2.37 13.99
N ALA A 89 12.11 -1.28 13.66
CA ALA A 89 10.82 -0.94 14.26
C ALA A 89 9.76 -2.02 14.00
N ASN A 90 9.03 -2.38 15.05
CA ASN A 90 7.85 -3.24 14.96
C ASN A 90 6.60 -2.46 14.46
N LEU A 91 5.50 -3.18 14.28
CA LEU A 91 4.24 -2.58 13.81
C LEU A 91 3.66 -1.56 14.78
N SER A 92 3.76 -1.79 16.09
CA SER A 92 3.25 -0.86 17.12
C SER A 92 3.94 0.50 17.02
N LEU A 93 5.26 0.50 16.85
CA LEU A 93 6.05 1.72 16.71
C LEU A 93 5.77 2.39 15.36
N THR A 94 5.72 1.64 14.25
CA THR A 94 5.41 2.24 12.95
C THR A 94 3.97 2.77 12.88
N ALA A 95 3.00 2.12 13.53
CA ALA A 95 1.64 2.62 13.64
C ALA A 95 1.55 3.91 14.47
N ARG A 96 2.32 4.01 15.56
CA ARG A 96 2.42 5.26 16.34
C ARG A 96 3.04 6.39 15.53
N VAL A 97 4.15 6.14 14.85
CA VAL A 97 4.80 7.14 13.98
C VAL A 97 3.88 7.57 12.85
N PHE A 98 3.10 6.64 12.27
CA PHE A 98 2.07 6.98 11.31
C PHE A 98 0.98 7.88 11.91
N ALA A 99 0.45 7.54 13.08
CA ALA A 99 -0.57 8.35 13.77
C ALA A 99 -0.04 9.75 14.12
N ASP A 100 1.21 9.87 14.55
CA ASP A 100 1.87 11.15 14.78
C ASP A 100 1.98 11.97 13.49
N TRP A 101 2.35 11.32 12.37
CA TRP A 101 2.36 11.96 11.06
C TRP A 101 0.97 12.42 10.62
N VAL A 102 -0.08 11.59 10.77
CA VAL A 102 -1.47 11.97 10.45
C VAL A 102 -1.89 13.22 11.23
N ASN A 103 -1.43 13.37 12.48
CA ASN A 103 -1.72 14.52 13.32
C ASN A 103 -0.75 15.71 13.13
N SER A 104 0.28 15.55 12.30
CA SER A 104 1.27 16.61 12.05
C SER A 104 0.67 17.79 11.27
N PRO A 105 1.27 19.00 11.37
CA PRO A 105 0.85 20.15 10.57
C PRO A 105 0.88 19.88 9.06
N GLN A 106 1.81 19.04 8.59
CA GLN A 106 1.90 18.66 7.19
C GLN A 106 0.65 17.90 6.74
N ALA A 107 0.30 16.80 7.41
CA ALA A 107 -0.87 16.00 7.03
C ALA A 107 -2.19 16.74 7.25
N GLN A 108 -2.25 17.68 8.20
CA GLN A 108 -3.40 18.59 8.35
C GLN A 108 -3.53 19.55 7.17
N ALA A 109 -2.42 20.14 6.70
CA ALA A 109 -2.42 21.00 5.52
C ALA A 109 -2.80 20.25 4.23
N GLU A 110 -2.43 18.97 4.10
CA GLU A 110 -2.85 18.10 2.99
C GLU A 110 -4.38 17.91 2.94
N ARG A 111 -5.06 18.00 4.09
CA ARG A 111 -6.52 17.82 4.24
C ARG A 111 -7.30 19.13 4.25
N GLU A 112 -6.63 20.28 4.29
CA GLU A 112 -7.29 21.57 4.35
C GLU A 112 -8.14 21.84 3.09
N GLY A 113 -9.42 22.13 3.29
CA GLY A 113 -10.39 22.35 2.22
C GLY A 113 -10.80 21.07 1.47
N THR A 114 -10.41 19.89 1.96
CA THR A 114 -10.96 18.60 1.50
C THR A 114 -12.24 18.28 2.26
N LYS A 115 -13.02 17.32 1.75
CA LYS A 115 -14.25 16.86 2.43
C LYS A 115 -14.01 15.76 3.47
N ILE A 116 -12.75 15.34 3.68
CA ILE A 116 -12.39 14.28 4.64
C ILE A 116 -12.69 14.68 6.09
N ASN A 117 -12.80 15.99 6.36
CA ASN A 117 -13.11 16.47 7.70
C ASN A 117 -14.58 16.24 8.12
N ASP A 118 -15.44 15.77 7.22
CA ASP A 118 -16.77 15.30 7.58
C ASP A 118 -16.65 13.86 8.12
N GLU A 119 -17.22 13.57 9.30
CA GLU A 119 -17.10 12.31 10.08
C GLU A 119 -17.46 11.01 9.31
N SER A 120 -17.90 11.10 8.06
CA SER A 120 -18.31 9.98 7.20
C SER A 120 -17.41 9.76 5.98
N MET A 121 -16.32 10.52 5.82
CA MET A 121 -15.46 10.46 4.64
C MET A 121 -14.08 9.89 4.95
N TYR A 122 -13.72 8.85 4.20
CA TYR A 122 -12.50 8.06 4.41
C TYR A 122 -11.49 8.31 3.30
N SER A 123 -10.20 8.27 3.65
CA SER A 123 -9.12 8.25 2.66
C SER A 123 -8.03 7.30 3.10
N SER A 124 -7.71 6.36 2.21
CA SER A 124 -6.72 5.31 2.41
C SER A 124 -5.38 5.84 2.94
N ARG A 125 -4.99 7.05 2.50
CA ARG A 125 -3.74 7.72 2.90
C ARG A 125 -3.61 8.00 4.40
N TYR A 126 -4.71 8.19 5.11
CA TYR A 126 -4.70 8.58 6.53
C TYR A 126 -5.09 7.46 7.49
N HIS A 127 -5.38 6.26 6.98
CA HIS A 127 -5.71 5.08 7.79
C HIS A 127 -4.72 3.92 7.59
N PHE A 128 -4.12 3.84 6.40
CA PHE A 128 -3.23 2.75 6.04
C PHE A 128 -1.85 3.26 5.62
N TYR A 129 -0.82 2.46 5.90
CA TYR A 129 0.55 2.73 5.49
C TYR A 129 1.23 1.46 4.98
N ILE A 130 2.37 1.63 4.30
CA ILE A 130 3.24 0.55 3.88
C ILE A 130 4.38 0.43 4.88
N HIS A 131 4.50 -0.70 5.55
CA HIS A 131 5.63 -1.05 6.40
C HIS A 131 6.71 -1.73 5.55
N VAL A 132 7.95 -1.23 5.60
CA VAL A 132 9.08 -1.79 4.85
C VAL A 132 10.23 -2.18 5.77
N ASP A 133 10.33 -3.48 6.05
CA ASP A 133 11.44 -4.11 6.76
C ASP A 133 12.49 -4.69 5.80
N GLY A 134 13.57 -5.24 6.37
CA GLY A 134 14.63 -5.88 5.60
C GLY A 134 14.11 -7.02 4.71
N ALA A 135 13.23 -7.86 5.26
CA ALA A 135 12.64 -8.99 4.53
C ALA A 135 11.86 -8.53 3.29
N THR A 136 11.11 -7.44 3.40
CA THR A 136 10.35 -6.84 2.29
C THR A 136 11.27 -6.35 1.19
N ILE A 137 12.36 -5.64 1.53
CA ILE A 137 13.34 -5.17 0.54
C ILE A 137 13.99 -6.35 -0.17
N GLU A 138 14.55 -7.31 0.57
CA GLU A 138 15.24 -8.47 -0.03
C GLU A 138 14.29 -9.26 -0.94
N GLN A 139 13.06 -9.51 -0.51
CA GLN A 139 12.06 -10.18 -1.33
C GLN A 139 11.85 -9.44 -2.67
N VAL A 140 11.61 -8.13 -2.62
CA VAL A 140 11.32 -7.33 -3.82
C VAL A 140 12.51 -7.30 -4.76
N LEU A 141 13.73 -7.13 -4.24
CA LEU A 141 14.95 -7.09 -5.05
C LEU A 141 15.29 -8.46 -5.64
N ASP A 142 15.18 -9.55 -4.88
CA ASP A 142 15.42 -10.91 -5.37
C ASP A 142 14.46 -11.28 -6.51
N GLN A 143 13.19 -10.91 -6.36
CA GLN A 143 12.18 -11.09 -7.38
C GLN A 143 12.45 -10.20 -8.60
N HIS A 144 13.01 -9.00 -8.38
CA HIS A 144 13.31 -8.04 -9.44
C HIS A 144 14.49 -8.53 -10.29
N ALA A 145 15.53 -9.05 -9.64
CA ALA A 145 16.71 -9.60 -10.31
C ALA A 145 16.39 -10.85 -11.14
N LYS A 146 15.35 -11.61 -10.78
CA LYS A 146 14.86 -12.77 -11.54
C LYS A 146 14.06 -12.38 -12.80
N ARG A 147 13.75 -11.09 -12.99
CA ARG A 147 13.07 -10.61 -14.19
C ARG A 147 13.96 -10.82 -15.42
N THR A 148 13.38 -11.36 -16.48
CA THR A 148 14.01 -11.33 -17.81
C THR A 148 13.99 -9.89 -18.31
N PRO A 149 15.14 -9.30 -18.71
CA PRO A 149 15.14 -7.95 -19.25
C PRO A 149 14.26 -7.88 -20.49
N VAL A 150 13.31 -6.94 -20.51
CA VAL A 150 12.55 -6.65 -21.72
C VAL A 150 13.46 -5.83 -22.64
N PRO A 151 13.74 -6.28 -23.88
CA PRO A 151 14.54 -5.50 -24.83
C PRO A 151 13.97 -4.09 -25.01
N GLU A 152 14.83 -3.07 -25.06
CA GLU A 152 14.41 -1.65 -25.19
C GLU A 152 13.48 -1.38 -26.38
N ASN A 153 13.63 -2.14 -27.46
CA ASN A 153 12.79 -2.04 -28.65
C ASN A 153 11.41 -2.72 -28.52
N GLN A 154 11.10 -3.30 -27.36
CA GLN A 154 9.86 -4.01 -27.05
C GLN A 154 9.17 -3.39 -25.82
N SER A 155 9.17 -2.07 -25.72
CA SER A 155 8.46 -1.34 -24.65
C SER A 155 6.99 -1.77 -24.49
N TYR A 156 6.31 -2.14 -25.58
CA TYR A 156 4.94 -2.67 -25.55
C TYR A 156 4.82 -4.08 -24.93
N LEU A 157 5.91 -4.84 -24.80
CA LEU A 157 5.94 -6.10 -24.06
C LEU A 157 6.26 -5.89 -22.59
N ARG A 158 6.81 -4.73 -22.19
CA ARG A 158 6.98 -4.38 -20.77
C ARG A 158 5.64 -4.41 -20.05
N SER A 159 4.56 -4.07 -20.76
CA SER A 159 3.20 -4.16 -20.25
C SER A 159 2.63 -5.57 -20.15
N HIS A 160 2.87 -6.42 -21.16
CA HIS A 160 2.49 -7.82 -21.10
C HIS A 160 3.28 -8.57 -20.01
N TYR A 161 4.55 -8.23 -19.84
CA TYR A 161 5.47 -8.92 -18.94
C TYR A 161 5.24 -8.58 -17.46
N LEU A 162 4.97 -7.31 -17.11
CA LEU A 162 4.56 -6.96 -15.75
C LEU A 162 3.19 -7.54 -15.39
N TYR A 163 2.32 -7.73 -16.39
CA TYR A 163 1.03 -8.40 -16.23
C TYR A 163 1.18 -9.93 -16.05
N GLU A 164 2.10 -10.57 -16.78
CA GLU A 164 2.42 -12.00 -16.64
C GLU A 164 3.17 -12.30 -15.33
N ASN A 165 4.00 -11.36 -14.88
CA ASN A 165 4.79 -11.45 -13.64
C ASN A 165 4.15 -10.68 -12.47
N LYS A 166 2.83 -10.46 -12.54
CA LYS A 166 2.05 -9.79 -11.51
C LYS A 166 2.27 -10.39 -10.11
N ASN A 167 2.62 -11.66 -10.03
CA ASN A 167 2.79 -12.40 -8.76
C ASN A 167 4.07 -12.10 -7.96
N LEU A 168 5.00 -11.25 -8.44
CA LEU A 168 6.38 -11.29 -7.95
C LEU A 168 6.74 -10.31 -6.81
N PHE A 169 5.99 -9.22 -6.58
CA PHE A 169 6.38 -8.20 -5.57
C PHE A 169 5.26 -7.96 -4.59
N THR A 170 5.50 -8.15 -3.30
CA THR A 170 4.53 -7.82 -2.25
C THR A 170 5.11 -6.88 -1.22
N VAL A 171 4.27 -5.99 -0.70
CA VAL A 171 4.56 -5.12 0.44
C VAL A 171 3.56 -5.36 1.55
N LYS A 172 3.92 -5.03 2.80
CA LYS A 172 3.00 -5.09 3.95
C LYS A 172 2.23 -3.78 4.03
N VAL A 173 0.94 -3.81 3.72
CA VAL A 173 0.02 -2.70 3.99
C VAL A 173 -0.58 -2.94 5.36
N VAL A 174 -0.60 -1.89 6.18
CA VAL A 174 -0.97 -1.97 7.60
C VAL A 174 -2.15 -1.04 7.87
N ASN A 175 -3.15 -1.56 8.57
CA ASN A 175 -4.22 -0.77 9.19
C ASN A 175 -3.74 -0.26 10.54
N ALA A 176 -3.41 1.03 10.61
CA ALA A 176 -2.77 1.60 11.79
C ALA A 176 -3.69 1.58 13.02
N GLU A 177 -4.98 1.81 12.83
CA GLU A 177 -5.97 1.84 13.92
C GLU A 177 -6.09 0.48 14.58
N GLN A 178 -6.17 -0.59 13.79
CA GLN A 178 -6.25 -1.96 14.31
C GLN A 178 -4.99 -2.38 15.08
N VAL A 179 -3.81 -2.00 14.60
CA VAL A 179 -2.55 -2.24 15.32
C VAL A 179 -2.54 -1.52 16.67
N MET A 180 -3.00 -0.27 16.71
CA MET A 180 -3.05 0.52 17.95
C MET A 180 -4.06 -0.06 18.94
N MET A 181 -5.26 -0.44 18.49
CA MET A 181 -6.27 -1.10 19.34
C MET A 181 -5.73 -2.39 19.96
N TYR A 182 -5.11 -3.24 19.15
CA TYR A 182 -4.55 -4.50 19.63
C TYR A 182 -3.41 -4.26 20.63
N GLN A 183 -2.55 -3.28 20.39
CA GLN A 183 -1.49 -2.92 21.33
C GLN A 183 -2.05 -2.46 22.68
N GLU A 184 -3.16 -1.72 22.69
CA GLU A 184 -3.82 -1.28 23.93
C GLU A 184 -4.42 -2.47 24.70
N GLU A 185 -5.06 -3.41 24.00
CA GLU A 185 -5.57 -4.65 24.58
C GLU A 185 -4.44 -5.50 25.17
N MET A 186 -3.36 -5.72 24.42
CA MET A 186 -2.18 -6.44 24.91
C MET A 186 -1.56 -5.77 26.14
N ILE A 187 -1.49 -4.43 26.19
CA ILE A 187 -0.97 -3.71 27.36
C ILE A 187 -1.89 -3.90 28.57
N ALA A 188 -3.20 -3.91 28.36
CA ALA A 188 -4.17 -4.13 29.44
C ALA A 188 -4.06 -5.55 30.05
N GLU A 189 -3.72 -6.54 29.23
CA GLU A 189 -3.62 -7.95 29.65
C GLU A 189 -2.22 -8.34 30.17
N GLN A 190 -1.16 -7.92 29.46
CA GLN A 190 0.21 -8.39 29.67
C GLN A 190 1.13 -7.33 30.29
N GLY A 191 0.64 -6.10 30.44
CA GLY A 191 1.38 -4.97 31.00
C GLY A 191 2.18 -4.17 29.95
N PRO A 192 2.90 -3.12 30.40
CA PRO A 192 3.50 -2.11 29.51
C PRO A 192 4.62 -2.62 28.59
N ASP A 193 5.16 -3.82 28.86
CA ASP A 193 6.24 -4.43 28.07
C ASP A 193 5.71 -5.31 26.92
N ALA A 194 4.39 -5.35 26.70
CA ALA A 194 3.77 -6.11 25.61
C ALA A 194 4.24 -5.59 24.24
N ASN A 195 4.71 -6.49 23.38
CA ASN A 195 5.28 -6.14 22.07
C ASN A 195 4.63 -6.96 20.96
N ILE A 196 4.08 -6.28 19.94
CA ILE A 196 3.64 -6.91 18.70
C ILE A 196 4.87 -7.21 17.84
N ASN A 197 5.52 -8.34 18.10
CA ASN A 197 6.46 -8.92 17.14
C ASN A 197 5.70 -9.90 16.27
N VAL A 198 5.70 -9.66 14.96
CA VAL A 198 5.15 -10.59 13.97
C VAL A 198 6.11 -11.78 13.87
N VAL A 199 5.96 -12.76 14.76
CA VAL A 199 6.51 -14.10 14.55
C VAL A 199 5.35 -14.93 14.01
N GLU A 200 5.49 -15.49 12.81
CA GLU A 200 4.44 -16.23 12.10
C GLU A 200 4.15 -17.60 12.77
N GLU A 201 3.86 -17.65 14.07
CA GLU A 201 3.63 -18.90 14.80
C GLU A 201 2.44 -18.83 15.77
N GLU A 202 1.21 -18.92 15.24
CA GLU A 202 0.07 -19.74 15.72
C GLU A 202 -1.20 -19.33 14.94
N VAL A 203 -2.12 -20.27 14.72
CA VAL A 203 -3.25 -20.13 13.76
C VAL A 203 -4.26 -19.05 14.18
N GLU A 204 -4.38 -18.74 15.47
CA GLU A 204 -5.23 -17.64 15.98
C GLU A 204 -4.54 -16.27 15.80
N GLU A 205 -3.22 -16.17 16.04
CA GLU A 205 -2.45 -14.95 15.76
C GLU A 205 -2.46 -14.60 14.25
N GLU A 206 -2.54 -15.60 13.36
CA GLU A 206 -2.57 -15.37 11.91
C GLU A 206 -3.85 -14.63 11.44
N GLU A 207 -5.01 -14.86 12.07
CA GLU A 207 -6.26 -14.14 11.73
C GLU A 207 -6.28 -12.72 12.29
N GLU A 208 -5.78 -12.51 13.51
CA GLU A 208 -5.61 -11.18 14.11
C GLU A 208 -4.63 -10.34 13.27
N LEU A 209 -3.52 -10.95 12.85
CA LEU A 209 -2.56 -10.34 11.93
C LEU A 209 -3.17 -10.03 10.57
N ARG A 210 -4.12 -10.82 10.05
CA ARG A 210 -4.85 -10.49 8.80
C ARG A 210 -5.78 -9.28 8.95
N GLY A 211 -6.27 -9.04 10.18
CA GLY A 211 -7.01 -7.83 10.53
C GLY A 211 -6.13 -6.57 10.55
N MET A 212 -4.84 -6.70 10.81
CA MET A 212 -3.91 -5.58 10.95
C MET A 212 -3.03 -5.36 9.72
N VAL A 213 -2.62 -6.43 9.05
CA VAL A 213 -1.63 -6.42 7.97
C VAL A 213 -2.09 -7.28 6.81
N LYS A 214 -1.95 -6.75 5.60
CA LYS A 214 -2.13 -7.50 4.37
C LYS A 214 -0.89 -7.40 3.51
N ARG A 215 -0.43 -8.54 2.97
CA ARG A 215 0.59 -8.55 1.93
C ARG A 215 -0.09 -8.22 0.61
N VAL A 216 0.26 -7.11 -0.01
CA VAL A 216 -0.38 -6.63 -1.23
C VAL A 216 0.65 -6.60 -2.34
N ARG A 217 0.25 -6.99 -3.55
CA ARG A 217 1.16 -6.91 -4.69
C ARG A 217 1.39 -5.45 -5.07
N ILE A 218 2.65 -5.07 -5.32
CA ILE A 218 2.99 -3.65 -5.58
C ILE A 218 2.19 -3.08 -6.76
N PHE A 219 1.95 -3.87 -7.80
CA PHE A 219 1.15 -3.41 -8.94
C PHE A 219 -0.34 -3.20 -8.62
N GLN A 220 -0.86 -3.77 -7.52
CA GLN A 220 -2.24 -3.58 -7.04
C GLN A 220 -2.36 -2.37 -6.10
N ILE A 221 -1.26 -1.67 -5.76
CA ILE A 221 -1.30 -0.51 -4.86
C ILE A 221 -2.33 0.55 -5.31
N PRO A 222 -2.37 0.97 -6.59
CA PRO A 222 -3.37 1.94 -7.03
C PRO A 222 -4.81 1.44 -6.89
N GLU A 223 -5.02 0.14 -7.15
CA GLU A 223 -6.33 -0.49 -7.04
C GLU A 223 -6.78 -0.64 -5.58
N LEU A 224 -5.87 -1.07 -4.70
CA LEU A 224 -6.07 -1.12 -3.26
C LEU A 224 -6.44 0.25 -2.72
N TYR A 225 -5.71 1.29 -3.12
CA TYR A 225 -5.94 2.66 -2.65
C TYR A 225 -7.37 3.10 -2.94
N ALA A 226 -7.88 2.82 -4.13
CA ALA A 226 -9.26 3.14 -4.52
C ALA A 226 -10.28 2.31 -3.74
N VAL A 227 -10.08 0.99 -3.60
CA VAL A 227 -11.01 0.12 -2.87
C VAL A 227 -11.15 0.53 -1.40
N LEU A 228 -10.04 0.90 -0.75
CA LEU A 228 -10.06 1.34 0.65
C LEU A 228 -10.61 2.76 0.86
N GLY A 229 -10.71 3.57 -0.20
CA GLY A 229 -11.26 4.93 -0.13
C GLY A 229 -12.79 4.99 -0.07
N ASP A 230 -13.47 3.90 -0.45
CA ASP A 230 -14.93 3.79 -0.41
C ASP A 230 -15.48 3.51 1.00
N SER A 231 -14.82 2.65 1.79
CA SER A 231 -15.18 2.33 3.18
C SER A 231 -14.06 1.59 3.90
N LEU A 232 -13.90 1.82 5.22
CA LEU A 232 -13.00 1.01 6.06
C LEU A 232 -13.38 -0.48 6.07
N ASP A 233 -14.66 -0.80 5.93
CA ASP A 233 -15.13 -2.19 5.87
C ASP A 233 -14.54 -2.95 4.66
N MET A 234 -14.14 -2.22 3.61
CA MET A 234 -13.51 -2.84 2.44
C MET A 234 -12.25 -3.59 2.82
N TRP A 235 -11.52 -3.13 3.85
CA TRP A 235 -10.36 -3.84 4.38
C TRP A 235 -10.67 -5.30 4.73
N TYR A 236 -11.81 -5.55 5.40
CA TYR A 236 -12.21 -6.90 5.80
C TYR A 236 -12.80 -7.71 4.64
N ASN A 237 -13.27 -7.04 3.58
CA ASN A 237 -13.78 -7.68 2.38
C ASN A 237 -12.69 -8.04 1.36
N LEU A 238 -11.44 -7.59 1.56
CA LEU A 238 -10.31 -7.97 0.71
C LEU A 238 -9.99 -9.45 0.86
N TYR A 239 -10.05 -10.18 -0.26
CA TYR A 239 -9.76 -11.61 -0.31
C TYR A 239 -8.26 -11.89 -0.24
N THR A 240 -7.87 -12.97 0.44
CA THR A 240 -6.47 -13.41 0.49
C THR A 240 -6.32 -14.74 -0.25
N ARG A 241 -5.39 -14.77 -1.22
CA ARG A 241 -4.99 -15.97 -1.96
C ARG A 241 -3.49 -16.18 -1.80
N ASP A 242 -3.09 -17.39 -1.39
CA ASP A 242 -1.66 -17.73 -1.21
C ASP A 242 -0.94 -16.72 -0.29
N GLN A 243 -1.60 -16.30 0.81
CA GLN A 243 -1.16 -15.26 1.75
C GLN A 243 -0.94 -13.86 1.14
N VAL A 244 -1.46 -13.62 -0.06
CA VAL A 244 -1.43 -12.33 -0.75
C VAL A 244 -2.84 -11.82 -0.95
N CYS A 245 -3.05 -10.57 -0.57
CA CYS A 245 -4.29 -9.86 -0.79
C CYS A 245 -4.53 -9.66 -2.28
N GLU A 246 -5.71 -10.07 -2.73
CA GLU A 246 -6.26 -9.78 -4.05
C GLU A 246 -7.29 -8.66 -3.88
N VAL A 247 -7.18 -7.65 -4.74
CA VAL A 247 -8.11 -6.52 -4.81
C VAL A 247 -9.05 -6.70 -5.98
#